data_AF-D8WJL6-F1
#
_entry.id   AF-D8WJL6-F1
#
_cell.length_a   1.000
_cell.length_b   1.000
_cell.length_c   1.000
_cell.angle_alpha   90.00
_cell.angle_beta   90.00
_cell.angle_gamma   90.00
#
_symmetry.space_group_name_H-M   'P 1'
#
loop_
_entity.id
_entity.type
_entity.pdbx_description
1 polymer ?
#
loop_
_entity_poly.entity_id
_entity_poly.type
_entity_poly.pdbx_seq_one_letter_code
_entity_poly.pdbx_strand_id
1 'polypeptide(L)'
;HLPSLEIRENAIDRLVELYKKTVYKTGGYLTNSGIPDLTRVQLIMSDLGEVEDEIFRNRQESDIKFKARMKAMNRRKKMEQRANSNCYNRPAHIPQGQFAPAIGRNPNAIHKCPRTSIEMEKARNG
;
A
#
# COMPACT_ATOMS: atom_id res chain seq x y z
N HIS A 1 -10.25 19.09 -18.96
CA HIS A 1 -9.99 17.98 -18.02
C HIS A 1 -11.34 17.33 -17.73
N LEU A 2 -11.54 16.06 -18.10
CA LEU A 2 -12.78 15.33 -17.80
C LEU A 2 -12.70 14.70 -16.40
N PRO A 3 -13.75 14.75 -15.57
CA PRO A 3 -13.74 14.14 -14.22
C PRO A 3 -13.43 12.64 -14.23
N SER A 4 -13.83 11.96 -15.31
CA SER A 4 -13.67 10.54 -15.59
C SER A 4 -12.30 10.16 -16.15
N LEU A 5 -11.43 11.12 -16.49
CA LEU A 5 -10.10 10.86 -17.03
C LEU A 5 -9.02 11.47 -16.13
N GLU A 6 -8.33 10.61 -15.38
CA GLU A 6 -7.20 11.01 -14.53
C GLU A 6 -5.95 10.21 -14.88
N ILE A 7 -4.82 10.90 -15.14
CA ILE A 7 -3.55 10.25 -15.54
C ILE A 7 -3.07 9.26 -14.46
N ARG A 8 -3.32 9.56 -13.19
CA ARG A 8 -2.98 8.70 -12.04
C ARG A 8 -3.72 7.36 -12.05
N GLU A 9 -4.77 7.23 -12.86
CA GLU A 9 -5.65 6.06 -12.96
C GLU A 9 -5.57 5.39 -14.34
N ASN A 10 -4.41 5.46 -15.02
CA ASN A 10 -4.18 4.84 -16.33
C ASN A 10 -5.15 5.33 -17.42
N ALA A 11 -5.52 6.61 -17.39
CA ALA A 11 -6.42 7.22 -18.37
C ALA A 11 -5.94 7.08 -19.84
N ILE A 12 -4.63 7.06 -20.09
CA ILE A 12 -4.07 6.94 -21.45
C ILE A 12 -4.39 5.55 -22.03
N ASP A 13 -4.14 4.49 -21.26
CA ASP A 13 -4.36 3.12 -21.71
C ASP A 13 -5.83 2.88 -22.05
N ARG A 14 -6.73 3.40 -21.20
CA ARG A 14 -8.19 3.36 -21.42
C ARG A 14 -8.59 4.11 -22.68
N LEU A 15 -8.06 5.31 -22.90
CA LEU A 15 -8.38 6.09 -24.09
C LEU A 15 -7.90 5.40 -25.37
N VAL A 16 -6.71 4.76 -25.34
CA VAL A 16 -6.19 3.97 -26.45
C VAL A 16 -7.06 2.74 -26.71
N GLU A 17 -7.56 2.08 -25.66
CA GLU A 17 -8.49 0.95 -25.80
C GLU A 17 -9.81 1.36 -26.47
N LEU A 18 -10.41 2.46 -26.01
CA LEU A 18 -11.64 3.01 -26.61
C LEU A 18 -11.41 3.42 -28.06
N TYR A 19 -10.28 4.08 -28.35
CA TYR A 19 -9.90 4.43 -29.71
C TYR A 19 -9.84 3.19 -30.62
N LYS A 20 -9.18 2.11 -30.18
CA LYS A 20 -9.12 0.86 -30.94
C LYS A 20 -10.52 0.32 -31.24
N LYS A 21 -11.41 0.26 -30.24
CA LYS A 21 -12.80 -0.18 -30.42
C LYS A 21 -13.53 0.66 -31.47
N THR A 22 -13.40 1.99 -31.43
CA THR A 22 -14.04 2.89 -32.38
C THR A 22 -13.47 2.78 -33.79
N VAL A 23 -12.15 2.58 -33.95
CA VAL A 23 -11.53 2.38 -35.27
C VAL A 23 -12.04 1.11 -35.93
N TYR A 24 -12.17 0.00 -35.18
CA TYR A 24 -12.73 -1.24 -35.72
C TYR A 24 -14.20 -1.10 -36.12
N LYS A 25 -14.99 -0.31 -35.38
CA LYS A 25 -16.41 -0.06 -35.70
C LYS A 25 -16.60 0.86 -36.92
N THR A 26 -15.79 1.92 -37.03
CA THR A 26 -16.00 3.02 -37.99
C THR A 26 -15.05 3.04 -39.18
N GLY A 27 -14.06 2.13 -39.21
CA GLY A 27 -13.19 1.91 -40.36
C GLY A 27 -12.31 3.10 -40.77
N GLY A 28 -11.85 3.92 -39.83
CA GLY A 28 -11.03 5.11 -40.13
C GLY A 28 -10.39 5.74 -38.91
N TYR A 29 -9.57 6.78 -39.14
CA TYR A 29 -8.87 7.52 -38.08
C TYR A 29 -9.77 8.56 -37.40
N LEU A 30 -9.40 8.95 -36.17
CA LEU A 30 -10.12 9.98 -35.40
C LEU A 30 -10.04 11.36 -36.05
N THR A 31 -8.94 11.64 -36.76
CA THR A 31 -8.69 12.92 -37.41
C THR A 31 -8.35 12.71 -38.87
N ASN A 32 -8.76 13.66 -39.72
CA ASN A 32 -8.29 13.77 -41.09
C ASN A 32 -7.67 15.16 -41.28
N SER A 33 -6.38 15.21 -41.57
CA SER A 33 -5.64 16.46 -41.86
C SER A 33 -5.79 17.54 -40.78
N GLY A 34 -5.78 17.13 -39.50
CA GLY A 34 -5.91 18.03 -38.35
C GLY A 34 -7.34 18.35 -37.94
N ILE A 35 -8.36 17.92 -38.70
CA ILE A 35 -9.77 18.09 -38.35
C ILE A 35 -10.29 16.81 -37.68
N PRO A 36 -10.84 16.88 -36.45
CA PRO A 36 -11.42 15.73 -35.78
C PRO A 36 -12.79 15.37 -36.38
N ASP A 37 -13.03 14.07 -36.56
CA ASP A 37 -14.34 13.54 -36.92
C ASP A 37 -15.22 13.46 -35.66
N LEU A 38 -16.21 14.36 -35.58
CA LEU A 38 -17.10 14.46 -34.42
C LEU A 38 -17.95 13.21 -34.21
N THR A 39 -18.30 12.47 -35.27
CA THR A 39 -19.05 11.22 -35.14
C THR A 39 -18.22 10.16 -34.41
N ARG A 40 -16.93 10.08 -34.73
CA ARG A 40 -16.00 9.17 -34.03
C ARG A 40 -15.70 9.62 -32.62
N VAL A 41 -15.48 10.92 -32.40
CA VAL A 41 -15.30 11.49 -31.06
C VAL A 41 -16.52 11.19 -30.18
N GLN A 42 -17.72 11.40 -30.71
CA GLN A 42 -18.96 11.12 -30.00
C GLN A 42 -19.06 9.66 -29.59
N LEU A 43 -18.71 8.72 -30.47
CA LEU A 43 -18.71 7.30 -30.14
C LEU A 43 -17.74 6.97 -29.00
N ILE A 44 -16.53 7.53 -29.02
CA ILE A 44 -15.55 7.36 -27.94
C ILE A 44 -16.08 7.95 -26.64
N MET A 45 -16.73 9.12 -26.68
CA MET A 45 -17.30 9.76 -25.49
C MET A 45 -18.50 8.96 -24.94
N SER A 46 -19.33 8.37 -25.80
CA SER A 46 -20.43 7.49 -25.38
C SER A 46 -19.90 6.23 -24.70
N ASP A 47 -18.95 5.53 -25.33
CA ASP A 47 -18.32 4.33 -24.74
C ASP A 47 -17.58 4.68 -23.43
N LEU A 48 -17.04 5.90 -23.30
CA LEU A 48 -16.43 6.40 -22.06
C LEU A 48 -17.47 6.66 -20.96
N GLY A 49 -18.65 7.17 -21.33
CA GLY A 49 -19.75 7.41 -20.38
C GLY A 49 -20.27 6.12 -19.75
N GLU A 50 -20.25 5.00 -20.48
CA GLU A 50 -20.63 3.70 -19.93
C GLU A 50 -19.67 3.20 -18.83
N VAL A 51 -18.38 3.52 -18.95
CA VAL A 51 -17.35 3.10 -17.96
C VAL A 51 -17.15 4.13 -16.83
N GLU A 52 -17.69 5.34 -16.97
CA GLU A 52 -17.49 6.45 -16.03
C GLU A 52 -17.89 6.10 -14.59
N ASP A 53 -19.01 5.41 -14.40
CA ASP A 53 -19.48 4.99 -13.08
C ASP A 53 -18.48 4.03 -12.39
N GLU A 54 -17.90 3.11 -13.15
CA GLU A 54 -16.89 2.19 -12.63
C GLU A 54 -15.62 2.94 -12.22
N ILE A 55 -15.23 3.95 -13.00
CA ILE A 55 -14.07 4.80 -12.69
C ILE A 55 -14.28 5.50 -11.35
N PHE A 56 -15.45 6.09 -11.13
CA PHE A 56 -15.74 6.78 -9.87
C PHE A 56 -15.78 5.84 -8.68
N ARG A 57 -16.34 4.64 -8.84
CA ARG A 57 -16.35 3.62 -7.79
C ARG A 57 -14.92 3.17 -7.42
N ASN A 58 -14.11 2.85 -8.43
CA ASN A 58 -12.73 2.40 -8.24
C ASN A 58 -11.85 3.48 -7.60
N ARG A 59 -12.07 4.75 -7.96
CA ARG A 59 -11.42 5.91 -7.34
C ARG A 59 -11.76 6.00 -5.86
N GLN A 60 -13.05 5.96 -5.52
CA GLN A 60 -13.50 6.04 -4.14
C GLN A 60 -12.90 4.91 -3.30
N GLU A 61 -12.88 3.68 -3.81
CA GLU A 61 -12.29 2.54 -3.12
C GLU A 61 -10.77 2.69 -2.93
N SER A 62 -10.07 3.16 -3.96
CA SER A 62 -8.63 3.42 -3.92
C SER A 62 -8.27 4.50 -2.89
N ASP A 63 -9.07 5.57 -2.82
CA ASP A 63 -8.92 6.64 -1.84
C ASP A 63 -9.16 6.15 -0.41
N ILE A 64 -10.19 5.33 -0.19
CA ILE A 64 -10.46 4.72 1.12
C ILE A 64 -9.29 3.82 1.54
N LYS A 65 -8.82 2.95 0.64
CA LYS A 65 -7.66 2.06 0.89
C LYS A 65 -6.40 2.88 1.19
N PHE A 66 -6.14 3.94 0.43
CA PHE A 66 -5.00 4.81 0.65
C PHE A 66 -5.06 5.50 2.02
N LYS A 67 -6.20 6.10 2.37
CA LYS A 67 -6.43 6.73 3.69
C LYS A 67 -6.27 5.72 4.83
N ALA A 68 -6.79 4.50 4.68
CA ALA A 68 -6.63 3.44 5.67
C ALA A 68 -5.17 3.04 5.87
N ARG A 69 -4.41 2.85 4.78
CA ARG A 69 -2.97 2.55 4.84
C ARG A 69 -2.17 3.67 5.51
N MET A 70 -2.43 4.92 5.14
CA MET A 70 -1.79 6.08 5.77
C MET A 70 -2.09 6.19 7.26
N LYS A 71 -3.34 5.96 7.67
CA LYS A 71 -3.72 5.94 9.09
C LYS A 71 -3.01 4.82 9.86
N ALA A 72 -2.90 3.62 9.28
CA ALA A 72 -2.20 2.50 9.89
C ALA A 72 -0.70 2.75 10.03
N MET A 73 -0.07 3.30 8.99
CA MET A 73 1.35 3.68 9.01
C MET A 73 1.64 4.74 10.07
N ASN A 74 0.84 5.80 10.14
CA ASN A 74 0.99 6.85 11.16
C ASN A 74 0.79 6.32 12.58
N ARG A 75 -0.16 5.40 12.79
CA ARG A 75 -0.36 4.73 14.09
C ARG A 75 0.87 3.91 14.50
N ARG A 76 1.44 3.12 13.59
CA ARG A 76 2.66 2.34 13.83
C ARG A 76 3.84 3.25 14.18
N LYS A 77 4.09 4.29 13.37
CA LYS A 77 5.16 5.26 13.60
C LYS A 77 5.02 5.97 14.96
N LYS A 78 3.80 6.36 15.35
CA LYS A 78 3.54 6.98 16.66
C LYS A 78 3.77 6.02 17.83
N MET A 79 3.41 4.74 17.69
CA MET A 79 3.68 3.71 18.71
C MET A 79 5.19 3.44 18.84
N GLU A 80 5.90 3.36 17.73
CA GLU A 80 7.36 3.19 17.71
C GLU A 80 8.08 4.39 18.34
N GLN A 81 7.68 5.62 18.00
CA GLN A 81 8.20 6.83 18.64
C GLN A 81 7.98 6.83 20.15
N ARG A 82 6.80 6.41 20.62
CA ARG A 82 6.49 6.29 22.06
C ARG A 82 7.30 5.19 22.74
N ALA A 83 7.48 4.04 22.08
CA ALA A 83 8.30 2.95 22.59
C ALA A 83 9.78 3.37 22.69
N ASN A 84 10.27 4.12 21.69
CA ASN A 84 11.63 4.63 21.67
C ASN A 84 11.83 5.77 22.69
N SER A 85 10.87 6.69 22.86
CA SER A 85 10.94 7.71 23.92
C SER A 85 10.91 7.11 25.33
N ASN A 86 10.22 5.97 25.51
CA ASN A 86 10.28 5.20 26.76
C ASN A 86 11.62 4.45 26.95
N CYS A 87 12.47 4.31 25.92
CA CYS A 87 13.79 3.67 26.08
C CYS A 87 14.81 4.62 26.71
N TYR A 88 14.72 5.93 26.44
CA TYR A 88 15.56 6.97 27.05
C TYR A 88 15.16 7.33 28.49
N ASN A 89 13.91 7.08 28.88
CA ASN A 89 13.39 7.30 30.24
C ASN A 89 13.39 6.01 31.10
N ARG A 90 13.98 4.92 30.61
CA ARG A 90 14.04 3.65 31.32
C ARG A 90 15.42 3.48 31.98
N PRO A 91 15.50 3.20 33.30
CA PRO A 91 16.77 2.96 33.96
C PRO A 91 17.54 1.81 33.30
N ALA A 92 18.82 2.01 33.01
CA ALA A 92 19.69 1.02 32.35
C ALA A 92 19.77 -0.34 33.07
N HIS A 93 19.39 -0.40 34.35
CA HIS A 93 19.41 -1.60 35.18
C HIS A 93 18.21 -2.55 34.97
N ILE A 94 17.19 -2.17 34.20
CA ILE A 94 16.02 -3.06 34.00
C ILE A 94 16.26 -3.99 32.79
N PRO A 95 16.36 -5.32 33.00
CA PRO A 95 16.62 -6.29 31.94
C PRO A 95 15.52 -6.28 30.85
N GLN A 96 15.92 -6.48 29.60
CA GLN A 96 15.00 -6.57 28.45
C GLN A 96 14.65 -8.03 28.12
N GLY A 97 13.58 -8.23 27.35
CA GLY A 97 13.17 -9.55 26.85
C GLY A 97 12.53 -10.44 27.92
N GLN A 98 12.80 -11.73 27.86
CA GLN A 98 12.21 -12.75 28.74
C GLN A 98 12.57 -12.61 30.23
N PHE A 99 13.49 -11.70 30.58
CA PHE A 99 13.93 -11.41 31.95
C PHE A 99 13.31 -10.13 32.51
N ALA A 100 12.44 -9.44 31.76
CA ALA A 100 11.74 -8.26 32.25
C ALA A 100 10.69 -8.65 33.31
N PRO A 101 10.57 -7.89 34.41
CA PRO A 101 9.61 -8.21 35.48
C PRO A 101 8.18 -8.11 34.94
N ALA A 102 7.44 -9.22 35.01
CA ALA A 102 6.04 -9.30 34.62
C ALA A 102 5.15 -9.30 35.86
N ILE A 103 4.72 -8.11 36.30
CA ILE A 103 3.75 -7.98 37.40
C ILE A 103 2.39 -8.51 36.88
N GLY A 104 1.88 -9.58 37.49
CA GLY A 104 0.57 -10.16 37.19
C GLY A 104 0.57 -11.32 36.17
N ARG A 105 1.74 -11.80 35.70
CA ARG A 105 1.83 -13.06 34.93
C ARG A 105 2.41 -14.15 35.82
N ASN A 106 1.69 -15.26 35.99
CA ASN A 106 2.25 -16.49 36.56
C ASN A 106 3.43 -16.93 35.67
N PRO A 107 4.67 -16.97 36.20
CA PRO A 107 5.81 -17.39 35.41
C PRO A 107 5.75 -18.91 35.20
N ASN A 108 5.65 -19.35 33.94
CA ASN A 108 5.89 -20.76 33.61
C ASN A 108 7.36 -21.09 33.93
N ALA A 109 7.59 -22.26 34.54
CA ALA A 109 8.93 -22.74 34.89
C ALA A 109 9.84 -22.80 33.65
N ILE A 110 11.02 -22.22 33.78
CA ILE A 110 12.02 -22.05 32.72
C ILE A 110 12.58 -23.44 32.35
N HIS A 111 12.24 -23.95 31.16
CA HIS A 111 12.68 -25.28 30.69
C HIS A 111 13.93 -25.26 29.79
N LYS A 112 14.67 -24.14 29.76
CA LYS A 112 15.93 -24.05 29.02
C LYS A 112 16.98 -23.40 29.89
N CYS A 113 17.82 -24.24 30.50
CA CYS A 113 19.07 -23.79 31.09
C CYS A 113 19.90 -23.17 29.96
N PRO A 114 20.32 -21.90 30.04
CA PRO A 114 21.33 -21.36 29.14
C PRO A 114 22.57 -22.22 29.33
N ARG A 115 23.14 -22.71 28.22
CA ARG A 115 24.38 -23.49 28.22
C ARG A 115 25.34 -22.91 29.24
N THR A 116 25.63 -23.71 30.27
CA THR A 116 26.52 -23.31 31.35
C THR A 116 27.88 -22.97 30.74
N SER A 117 28.56 -21.99 31.33
CA SER A 117 29.89 -21.49 30.91
C SER A 117 30.93 -22.60 30.69
N ILE A 118 30.71 -23.77 31.27
CA ILE A 118 31.49 -25.00 31.10
C ILE A 118 31.49 -25.50 29.63
N GLU A 119 30.40 -25.34 28.88
CA GLU A 119 30.35 -25.73 27.45
C GLU A 119 31.13 -24.77 26.55
N MET A 120 31.23 -23.50 26.92
CA MET A 120 31.96 -22.50 26.13
C MET A 120 33.48 -22.64 26.27
N GLU A 121 33.98 -23.18 27.39
CA GLU A 121 35.42 -23.39 27.61
C GLU A 121 35.97 -24.55 26.77
N LYS A 122 35.16 -25.58 26.48
CA LYS A 122 35.56 -26.70 25.61
C LYS A 122 35.66 -26.33 24.12
N ALA A 123 34.99 -25.27 23.68
CA ALA A 123 35.01 -24.82 22.29
C ALA A 123 36.22 -23.95 21.93
N ARG A 124 37.04 -23.55 22.91
CA ARG A 124 38.20 -22.67 22.69
C ARG A 124 39.53 -23.43 22.54
N ASN A 125 39.58 -24.70 22.95
CA ASN A 125 40.78 -25.53 22.94
C ASN A 125 40.68 -26.72 21.97
N GLY A 126 39.90 -26.59 20.89
CA GLY A 126 39.79 -27.57 19.81
C GLY A 126 40.42 -27.06 18.53
#